data_AF-A0A6J8BUF6-F1
#
_entry.id   AF-A0A6J8BUF6-F1
#
_cell.length_a   1.000
_cell.length_b   1.000
_cell.length_c   1.000
_cell.angle_alpha   90.00
_cell.angle_beta   90.00
_cell.angle_gamma   90.00
#
_symmetry.space_group_name_H-M   'P 1'
#
loop_
_entity.id
_entity.type
_entity.pdbx_description
1 polymer ?
#
loop_
_entity_poly.entity_id
_entity_poly.type
_entity_poly.pdbx_seq_one_letter_code
_entity_poly.pdbx_strand_id
1 'polypeptide(L)'
;MFQGPLKKKQGDEKCAYFMIWVGEKGRNVYSTWDMSAEDQKKLDKYYENFEAYVKPKSNQVFSSYKFQCRLQKTNETCEEFVTDLKVLVKDCQYANLDRMVRDRIVFGTKSSKVREKLINEGSELTLEKALDIARTYELSQRQLQTMNIGEDPV
;
A
#
# COMPACT_ATOMS: atom_id res chain seq x y z
N MET A 1 -6.99 32.56 6.93
CA MET A 1 -7.66 31.24 6.99
C MET A 1 -8.82 31.25 5.99
N PHE A 2 -8.67 30.60 4.83
CA PHE A 2 -9.73 30.56 3.80
C PHE A 2 -10.82 29.60 4.28
N GLN A 3 -11.91 30.15 4.81
CA GLN A 3 -12.99 29.36 5.41
C GLN A 3 -13.87 28.63 4.38
N GLY A 4 -13.55 28.73 3.08
CA GLY A 4 -14.22 28.04 1.99
C GLY A 4 -15.64 28.59 1.71
N PRO A 5 -16.09 28.60 0.45
CA PRO A 5 -17.42 29.12 0.07
C PRO A 5 -18.59 28.34 0.70
N LEU A 6 -18.36 27.15 1.25
CA LEU A 6 -19.38 26.27 1.81
C LEU A 6 -19.66 26.48 3.31
N LYS A 7 -18.87 27.29 4.04
CA LYS A 7 -19.00 27.38 5.51
C LYS A 7 -20.32 28.01 5.99
N LYS A 8 -20.91 28.91 5.20
CA LYS A 8 -22.14 29.65 5.54
C LYS A 8 -23.42 29.02 4.95
N LYS A 9 -23.33 27.85 4.33
CA LYS A 9 -24.40 27.26 3.50
C LYS A 9 -25.03 26.02 4.13
N GLN A 10 -26.31 25.78 3.88
CA GLN A 10 -27.04 24.60 4.36
C GLN A 10 -26.70 23.35 3.52
N GLY A 11 -26.99 22.15 4.04
CA GLY A 11 -26.63 20.87 3.39
C GLY A 11 -27.03 20.79 1.92
N ASP A 12 -28.29 21.10 1.63
CA ASP A 12 -28.88 21.08 0.29
C ASP A 12 -28.18 22.06 -0.67
N GLU A 13 -27.88 23.27 -0.19
CA GLU A 13 -27.13 24.27 -0.98
C GLU A 13 -25.71 23.77 -1.28
N LYS A 14 -25.03 23.11 -0.32
CA LYS A 14 -23.69 22.56 -0.54
C LYS A 14 -23.69 21.45 -1.60
N CYS A 15 -24.68 20.56 -1.58
CA CYS A 15 -24.85 19.53 -2.60
C CYS A 15 -25.05 20.15 -3.98
N ALA A 16 -25.88 21.20 -4.10
CA ALA A 16 -26.09 21.92 -5.36
C ALA A 16 -24.79 22.56 -5.89
N TYR A 17 -24.03 23.27 -5.04
CA TYR A 17 -22.74 23.86 -5.44
C TYR A 17 -21.73 22.80 -5.87
N PHE A 18 -21.66 21.69 -5.14
CA PHE A 18 -20.78 20.58 -5.49
C PHE A 18 -21.13 20.00 -6.88
N MET A 19 -22.41 19.79 -7.17
CA MET A 19 -22.89 19.30 -8.47
C MET A 19 -22.65 20.26 -9.65
N ILE A 20 -22.53 21.56 -9.38
CA ILE A 20 -22.08 22.54 -10.37
C ILE A 20 -20.59 22.31 -10.68
N TRP A 21 -19.75 22.17 -9.65
CA TRP A 21 -18.29 22.04 -9.80
C TRP A 21 -17.83 20.70 -10.37
N VAL A 22 -18.54 19.62 -10.08
CA VAL A 22 -18.25 18.27 -10.60
C VAL A 22 -18.41 18.18 -12.13
N GLY A 23 -19.13 19.13 -12.74
CA GLY A 23 -19.29 19.23 -14.18
C GLY A 23 -20.21 18.15 -14.78
N GLU A 24 -20.31 18.14 -16.10
CA GLU A 24 -21.29 17.31 -16.83
C GLU A 24 -21.08 15.81 -16.62
N LYS A 25 -19.83 15.33 -16.68
CA LYS A 25 -19.51 13.91 -16.51
C LYS A 25 -19.96 13.38 -15.15
N GLY A 26 -19.71 14.10 -14.06
CA GLY A 26 -20.14 13.62 -12.76
C GLY A 26 -21.64 13.83 -12.50
N ARG A 27 -22.30 14.77 -13.18
CA ARG A 27 -23.79 14.81 -13.19
C ARG A 27 -24.40 13.59 -13.87
N ASN A 28 -23.78 13.09 -14.94
CA ASN A 28 -24.21 11.83 -15.57
C ASN A 28 -24.04 10.65 -14.61
N VAL A 29 -22.92 10.58 -13.87
CA VAL A 29 -22.72 9.55 -12.83
C VAL A 29 -23.78 9.66 -11.73
N TYR A 30 -24.06 10.86 -11.24
CA TYR A 30 -25.09 11.10 -10.23
C TYR A 30 -26.48 10.60 -10.68
N SER A 31 -26.85 10.79 -11.94
CA SER A 31 -28.15 10.32 -12.48
C SER A 31 -28.31 8.80 -12.45
N THR A 32 -27.23 8.04 -12.23
CA THR A 32 -27.28 6.58 -12.08
C THR A 32 -27.52 6.10 -10.65
N TRP A 33 -27.52 7.02 -9.68
CA TRP A 33 -27.65 6.68 -8.26
C TRP A 33 -29.11 6.68 -7.82
N ASP A 34 -29.45 5.73 -6.94
CA ASP A 34 -30.74 5.70 -6.25
C ASP A 34 -30.52 6.11 -4.79
N MET A 35 -30.87 7.36 -4.45
CA MET A 35 -30.63 7.96 -3.13
C MET A 35 -31.93 8.46 -2.51
N SER A 36 -32.10 8.20 -1.21
CA SER A 36 -33.22 8.74 -0.43
C SER A 36 -33.21 10.28 -0.39
N ALA A 37 -34.37 10.89 -0.17
CA ALA A 37 -34.50 12.34 -0.07
C ALA A 37 -33.66 12.91 1.10
N GLU A 38 -33.44 12.11 2.15
CA GLU A 38 -32.62 12.45 3.31
C GLU A 38 -31.12 12.41 2.99
N ASP A 39 -30.68 11.50 2.13
CA ASP A 39 -29.26 11.37 1.76
C ASP A 39 -28.84 12.38 0.69
N GLN A 40 -29.78 12.84 -0.15
CA GLN A 40 -29.52 13.91 -1.12
C GLN A 40 -29.15 15.26 -0.46
N LYS A 41 -29.45 15.42 0.83
CA LYS A 41 -29.12 16.61 1.65
C LYS A 41 -27.75 16.54 2.31
N LYS A 42 -27.07 15.38 2.22
CA LYS A 42 -25.79 15.11 2.89
C LYS A 42 -24.66 15.08 1.88
N LEU A 43 -23.80 16.10 1.90
CA LEU A 43 -22.64 16.17 1.01
C LEU A 43 -21.71 14.97 1.16
N ASP A 44 -21.59 14.40 2.37
CA ASP A 44 -20.74 13.23 2.63
C ASP A 44 -21.15 12.02 1.79
N LYS A 45 -22.45 11.84 1.50
CA LYS A 45 -22.93 10.76 0.64
C LYS A 45 -22.53 10.93 -0.83
N TYR A 46 -22.42 12.17 -1.29
CA TYR A 46 -21.91 12.44 -2.63
C TYR A 46 -20.43 12.08 -2.73
N TYR A 47 -19.63 12.42 -1.71
CA TYR A 47 -18.22 12.02 -1.66
C TYR A 47 -18.06 10.50 -1.63
N GLU A 48 -18.81 9.79 -0.79
CA GLU A 48 -18.77 8.31 -0.71
C GLU A 48 -19.09 7.66 -2.08
N ASN A 49 -20.16 8.10 -2.74
CA ASN A 49 -20.59 7.52 -4.01
C ASN A 49 -19.65 7.89 -5.17
N PHE A 50 -19.13 9.12 -5.23
CA PHE A 50 -18.13 9.49 -6.22
C PHE A 50 -16.80 8.78 -5.97
N GLU A 51 -16.39 8.62 -4.71
CA GLU A 51 -15.21 7.83 -4.36
C GLU A 51 -15.40 6.39 -4.83
N ALA A 52 -16.54 5.75 -4.56
CA ALA A 52 -16.84 4.39 -5.00
C ALA A 52 -16.84 4.24 -6.54
N TYR A 53 -17.30 5.26 -7.27
CA TYR A 53 -17.33 5.26 -8.74
C TYR A 53 -15.93 5.46 -9.35
N VAL A 54 -15.15 6.40 -8.81
CA VAL A 54 -13.85 6.82 -9.36
C VAL A 54 -12.73 5.90 -8.88
N LYS A 55 -12.85 5.31 -7.69
CA LYS A 55 -11.90 4.33 -7.19
C LYS A 55 -11.91 3.16 -8.17
N PRO A 56 -10.75 2.81 -8.77
CA PRO A 56 -10.66 1.60 -9.56
C PRO A 56 -11.18 0.46 -8.68
N LYS A 57 -12.13 -0.34 -9.17
CA LYS A 57 -12.48 -1.59 -8.51
C LYS A 57 -11.19 -2.40 -8.44
N SER A 58 -10.50 -2.33 -7.29
CA SER A 58 -9.26 -3.04 -7.07
C SER A 58 -9.61 -4.51 -7.28
N ASN A 59 -9.12 -5.07 -8.38
CA ASN A 59 -9.27 -6.48 -8.61
C ASN A 59 -8.35 -7.15 -7.58
N GLN A 60 -8.92 -7.54 -6.45
CA GLN A 60 -8.20 -8.17 -5.34
C GLN A 60 -7.33 -9.33 -5.82
N VAL A 61 -7.81 -10.10 -6.81
CA VAL A 61 -7.06 -11.20 -7.41
C VAL A 61 -5.81 -10.68 -8.12
N PHE A 62 -5.94 -9.60 -8.91
CA PHE A 62 -4.81 -9.01 -9.60
C PHE A 62 -3.82 -8.31 -8.65
N SER A 63 -4.30 -7.66 -7.60
CA SER A 63 -3.47 -7.07 -6.55
C SER A 63 -2.69 -8.16 -5.80
N SER A 64 -3.37 -9.27 -5.45
CA SER A 64 -2.75 -10.45 -4.84
C SER A 64 -1.71 -11.08 -5.77
N TYR A 65 -2.00 -11.16 -7.07
CA TYR A 65 -1.04 -11.62 -8.07
C TYR A 65 0.20 -10.74 -8.11
N LYS A 66 0.04 -9.40 -8.20
CA LYS A 66 1.18 -8.46 -8.16
C LYS A 66 2.02 -8.61 -6.89
N PHE A 67 1.36 -8.72 -5.74
CA PHE A 67 2.02 -8.95 -4.46
C PHE A 67 2.81 -10.27 -4.45
N GLN A 68 2.18 -11.35 -4.91
CA GLN A 68 2.80 -12.68 -4.92
C GLN A 68 3.90 -12.84 -5.98
N CYS A 69 3.87 -12.07 -7.06
CA CYS A 69 4.94 -12.02 -8.06
C CYS A 69 6.11 -11.11 -7.66
N ARG A 70 5.98 -10.33 -6.58
CA ARG A 70 7.03 -9.41 -6.16
C ARG A 70 8.22 -10.18 -5.58
N LEU A 71 9.38 -10.07 -6.23
CA LEU A 71 10.67 -10.64 -5.83
C LEU A 71 11.70 -9.53 -5.68
N GLN A 72 12.62 -9.64 -4.71
CA GLN A 72 13.72 -8.69 -4.52
C GLN A 72 14.64 -8.72 -5.74
N LYS A 73 14.90 -7.55 -6.35
CA LYS A 73 15.78 -7.44 -7.52
C LYS A 73 17.26 -7.51 -7.11
N THR A 74 18.14 -7.85 -8.05
CA THR A 74 19.59 -8.00 -7.79
C THR A 74 20.22 -6.75 -7.18
N ASN A 75 19.84 -5.57 -7.66
CA ASN A 75 20.39 -4.28 -7.22
C ASN A 75 19.48 -3.52 -6.25
N GLU A 76 18.46 -4.19 -5.72
CA GLU A 76 17.51 -3.60 -4.79
C GLU A 76 17.90 -3.93 -3.35
N THR A 77 17.80 -2.93 -2.49
CA THR A 77 18.00 -3.05 -1.05
C THR A 77 16.80 -3.75 -0.40
N CYS A 78 17.00 -4.37 0.76
CA CYS A 78 15.91 -4.98 1.50
C CYS A 78 14.84 -3.94 1.90
N GLU A 79 15.25 -2.71 2.18
CA GLU A 79 14.34 -1.64 2.60
C GLU A 79 13.41 -1.18 1.46
N GLU A 80 13.95 -1.01 0.25
CA GLU A 80 13.15 -0.72 -0.95
C GLU A 80 12.16 -1.85 -1.24
N PHE A 81 12.63 -3.10 -1.19
CA PHE A 81 11.80 -4.29 -1.40
C PHE A 81 10.63 -4.35 -0.41
N VAL A 82 10.90 -4.15 0.88
CA VAL A 82 9.88 -4.18 1.93
C VAL A 82 8.90 -3.02 1.79
N THR A 83 9.39 -1.83 1.43
CA THR A 83 8.54 -0.65 1.23
C THR A 83 7.52 -0.91 0.13
N ASP A 84 7.97 -1.47 -1.00
CA ASP A 84 7.07 -1.85 -2.09
C ASP A 84 6.05 -2.92 -1.67
N LEU A 85 6.48 -3.93 -0.91
CA LEU A 85 5.56 -4.95 -0.38
C LEU A 85 4.47 -4.33 0.50
N LYS A 86 4.84 -3.38 1.37
CA LYS A 86 3.88 -2.64 2.23
C LYS A 86 2.92 -1.77 1.44
N VAL A 87 3.31 -1.29 0.26
CA VAL A 87 2.40 -0.56 -0.64
C VAL A 87 1.45 -1.54 -1.32
N LEU A 88 1.98 -2.61 -1.93
CA LEU A 88 1.18 -3.58 -2.70
C LEU A 88 0.15 -4.33 -1.83
N VAL A 89 0.49 -4.65 -0.58
CA VAL A 89 -0.40 -5.41 0.31
C VAL A 89 -1.68 -4.65 0.67
N LYS A 90 -1.66 -3.30 0.64
CA LYS A 90 -2.82 -2.45 0.96
C LYS A 90 -3.99 -2.69 0.01
N ASP A 91 -3.69 -2.98 -1.26
CA ASP A 91 -4.71 -3.21 -2.29
C ASP A 91 -5.22 -4.66 -2.32
N CYS A 92 -4.58 -5.57 -1.56
CA CYS A 92 -4.89 -7.00 -1.55
C CYS A 92 -6.02 -7.37 -0.57
N GLN A 93 -6.32 -6.52 0.42
CA GLN A 93 -7.38 -6.74 1.42
C GLN A 93 -7.23 -8.03 2.24
N TYR A 94 -5.99 -8.45 2.53
CA TYR A 94 -5.74 -9.59 3.42
C TYR A 94 -6.11 -9.26 4.87
N ALA A 95 -6.63 -10.25 5.61
CA ALA A 95 -7.00 -10.09 7.01
C ALA A 95 -5.80 -9.79 7.93
N ASN A 96 -4.61 -10.30 7.58
CA ASN A 96 -3.37 -10.05 8.33
C ASN A 96 -2.26 -9.64 7.37
N LEU A 97 -2.10 -8.33 7.17
CA LEU A 97 -1.11 -7.75 6.26
C LEU A 97 0.31 -8.10 6.69
N ASP A 98 0.61 -8.04 7.99
CA ASP A 98 1.95 -8.27 8.52
C ASP A 98 2.43 -9.71 8.28
N ARG A 99 1.54 -10.68 8.48
CA ARG A 99 1.82 -12.08 8.17
C ARG A 99 2.12 -12.25 6.67
N MET A 100 1.30 -11.65 5.80
CA MET A 100 1.50 -11.77 4.36
C MET A 100 2.81 -11.14 3.91
N VAL A 101 3.14 -9.95 4.42
CA VAL A 101 4.41 -9.28 4.13
C VAL A 101 5.59 -10.11 4.66
N ARG A 102 5.52 -10.63 5.88
CA ARG A 102 6.54 -11.52 6.45
C ARG A 102 6.77 -12.74 5.56
N ASP A 103 5.71 -13.47 5.21
CA ASP A 103 5.80 -14.67 4.39
C ASP A 103 6.38 -14.33 3.00
N ARG A 104 5.99 -13.17 2.44
CA ARG A 104 6.51 -12.68 1.16
C ARG A 104 7.98 -12.26 1.24
N ILE A 105 8.48 -11.76 2.37
CA ILE A 105 9.91 -11.50 2.58
C ILE A 105 10.70 -12.81 2.52
N VAL A 106 10.20 -13.87 3.16
CA VAL A 106 10.84 -15.20 3.15
C VAL A 106 10.94 -15.76 1.73
N PHE A 107 9.84 -15.76 0.98
CA PHE A 107 9.81 -16.32 -0.37
C PHE A 107 10.48 -15.41 -1.41
N GLY A 108 10.41 -14.10 -1.20
CA GLY A 108 10.80 -13.10 -2.19
C GLY A 108 12.21 -12.54 -2.03
N THR A 109 12.91 -12.82 -0.93
CA THR A 109 14.32 -12.40 -0.77
C THR A 109 15.22 -13.06 -1.81
N LYS A 110 16.21 -12.31 -2.30
CA LYS A 110 17.21 -12.79 -3.27
C LYS A 110 18.26 -13.70 -2.62
N SER A 111 18.54 -13.51 -1.33
CA SER A 111 19.62 -14.20 -0.64
C SER A 111 19.12 -15.51 -0.03
N SER A 112 19.69 -16.64 -0.48
CA SER A 112 19.40 -17.96 0.09
C SER A 112 19.76 -18.03 1.58
N LYS A 113 20.85 -17.39 2.01
CA LYS A 113 21.26 -17.34 3.42
C LYS A 113 20.27 -16.56 4.29
N VAL A 114 19.70 -15.47 3.77
CA VAL A 114 18.64 -14.73 4.49
C VAL A 114 17.40 -15.61 4.60
N ARG A 115 17.00 -16.26 3.50
CA ARG A 115 15.87 -17.18 3.49
C ARG A 115 16.03 -18.31 4.51
N GLU A 116 17.20 -18.92 4.56
CA GLU A 116 17.53 -19.98 5.54
C GLU A 116 17.40 -19.47 6.98
N LYS A 117 18.02 -18.34 7.31
CA LYS A 117 17.91 -17.72 8.65
C LYS A 117 16.46 -17.44 9.04
N LEU A 118 15.66 -16.91 8.11
CA LEU A 118 14.25 -16.63 8.37
C LEU A 118 13.43 -17.89 8.60
N ILE A 119 13.69 -18.98 7.86
CA ILE A 119 13.01 -20.26 8.06
C ILE A 119 13.36 -20.88 9.41
N ASN A 120 14.61 -20.72 9.87
CA ASN A 120 15.07 -21.26 11.15
C ASN A 120 14.38 -20.62 12.38
N GLU A 121 13.89 -19.39 12.27
CA GLU A 121 13.09 -18.75 13.33
C GLU A 121 11.72 -19.43 13.53
N GLY A 122 11.24 -20.20 12.53
CA GLY A 122 10.03 -21.00 12.63
C GLY A 122 8.77 -20.19 13.02
N SER A 123 8.04 -20.69 14.01
CA SER A 123 6.79 -20.10 14.49
C SER A 123 6.96 -18.74 15.16
N GLU A 124 8.16 -18.44 15.66
CA GLU A 124 8.47 -17.20 16.40
C GLU A 124 8.85 -16.03 15.47
N LEU A 125 8.81 -16.25 14.15
CA LEU A 125 9.13 -15.24 13.15
C LEU A 125 8.01 -14.19 13.08
N THR A 126 8.33 -12.97 13.52
CA THR A 126 7.49 -11.79 13.33
C THR A 126 7.97 -10.98 12.12
N LEU A 127 7.13 -10.06 11.63
CA LEU A 127 7.54 -9.13 10.57
C LEU A 127 8.77 -8.31 11.01
N GLU A 128 8.78 -7.85 12.26
CA GLU A 128 9.88 -7.05 12.80
C GLU A 128 11.20 -7.84 12.82
N LYS A 129 11.19 -9.07 13.33
CA LYS A 129 12.38 -9.95 13.30
C LYS A 129 12.84 -10.23 11.87
N ALA A 130 11.91 -10.44 10.94
CA ALA A 130 12.26 -10.69 9.54
C ALA A 130 13.00 -9.48 8.93
N LEU A 131 12.56 -8.26 9.25
CA LEU A 131 13.22 -7.03 8.81
C LEU A 131 14.59 -6.85 9.45
N ASP A 132 14.71 -7.14 10.74
CA ASP A 132 15.97 -7.02 11.47
C ASP A 132 17.03 -7.99 10.94
N ILE A 133 16.66 -9.26 10.72
CA ILE A 133 17.55 -10.28 10.14
C ILE A 133 18.01 -9.85 8.74
N ALA A 134 17.09 -9.38 7.90
CA ALA A 134 17.43 -9.00 6.53
C ALA A 134 18.32 -7.74 6.47
N ARG A 135 18.04 -6.73 7.30
CA ARG A 135 18.87 -5.52 7.42
C ARG A 135 20.25 -5.82 7.97
N THR A 136 20.32 -6.58 9.06
CA THR A 136 21.59 -6.98 9.70
C THR A 136 22.45 -7.76 8.71
N TYR A 137 21.85 -8.67 7.93
CA TYR A 137 22.58 -9.40 6.90
C TYR A 137 23.14 -8.47 5.81
N GLU A 138 22.35 -7.53 5.28
CA GLU A 138 22.84 -6.56 4.28
C GLU A 138 23.97 -5.69 4.82
N LEU A 139 23.89 -5.24 6.07
CA LEU A 139 24.95 -4.48 6.74
C LEU A 139 26.23 -5.33 6.89
N SER A 140 26.11 -6.57 7.37
CA SER A 140 27.25 -7.47 7.49
C SER A 140 27.91 -7.75 6.15
N GLN A 141 27.14 -7.91 5.05
CA GLN A 141 27.72 -8.09 3.72
C GLN A 141 28.52 -6.86 3.26
N ARG A 142 28.01 -5.64 3.50
CA ARG A 142 28.76 -4.42 3.20
C ARG A 142 30.05 -4.32 4.02
N GLN A 143 29.99 -4.64 5.31
CA GLN A 143 31.16 -4.64 6.20
C GLN A 143 32.23 -5.65 5.75
N LEU A 144 31.81 -6.87 5.40
CA LEU A 144 32.71 -7.91 4.87
C LEU A 144 33.35 -7.49 3.54
N GLN A 145 32.61 -6.83 2.66
CA GLN A 145 33.18 -6.28 1.43
C GLN A 145 34.28 -5.26 1.72
N THR A 146 34.06 -4.35 2.68
CA THR A 146 35.09 -3.38 3.10
C THR A 146 36.32 -4.07 3.70
N MET A 147 36.14 -5.13 4.51
CA MET A 147 37.24 -5.88 5.10
C MET A 147 38.09 -6.58 4.03
N ASN A 148 37.46 -7.21 3.03
CA ASN A 148 38.16 -7.91 1.95
C ASN A 148 38.92 -6.98 1.00
N ILE A 149 38.59 -5.69 0.94
CA ILE A 149 39.31 -4.69 0.13
C ILE A 149 40.60 -4.22 0.83
N GLY A 150 40.72 -4.44 2.15
CA GLY A 150 41.91 -4.08 2.92
C GLY A 150 43.03 -5.11 2.90
N GLU A 151 42.81 -6.29 2.32
CA GLU A 151 43.79 -7.38 2.17
C GLU A 151 44.33 -7.43 0.74
N ASP A 152 45.03 -6.38 0.27
CA ASP A 152 45.87 -6.50 -0.91
C ASP A 152 47.14 -7.29 -0.52
N PRO A 153 47.42 -8.45 -1.16
CA PRO A 153 48.65 -9.19 -0.91
C PRO A 153 49.81 -8.46 -1.58
N VAL A 154 50.78 -8.03 -0.76
CA VAL A 154 52.12 -7.59 -1.18
C VAL A 154 52.91 -8.78 -1.71
#